data_AF-A0A1Y5EGQ2-F1
#
_entry.id   AF-A0A1Y5EGQ2-F1
#
_cell.length_a   1.000
_cell.length_b   1.000
_cell.length_c   1.000
_cell.angle_alpha   90.00
_cell.angle_beta   90.00
_cell.angle_gamma   90.00
#
_symmetry.space_group_name_H-M   'P 1'
#
loop_
_entity.id
_entity.type
_entity.pdbx_description
1 polymer ?
#
loop_
_entity_poly.entity_id
_entity_poly.type
_entity_poly.pdbx_seq_one_letter_code
_entity_poly.pdbx_strand_id
1 'polypeptide(L)' 'MTGEQVRAARALLKWSAKKLAEVSGVSYPTIQRLESRDGPLAGYADTHDAIRKAFESHGIQFMVSGEVATGLGVAIGREV' A
#
# COMPACT_ATOMS: atom_id res chain seq x y z
N MET A 1 1.31 1.07 7.60
CA MET A 1 1.29 1.27 6.13
C MET A 1 1.33 2.76 5.87
N THR A 2 2.14 3.21 4.93
CA THR A 2 2.33 4.64 4.60
C THR A 2 1.87 4.97 3.18
N GLY A 3 1.69 6.25 2.88
CA GLY A 3 1.29 6.69 1.53
C GLY A 3 2.30 6.33 0.44
N GLU A 4 3.59 6.37 0.76
CA GLU A 4 4.70 5.92 -0.10
C GLU A 4 4.60 4.42 -0.38
N GLN A 5 4.34 3.61 0.65
CA GLN A 5 4.20 2.15 0.49
C GLN A 5 3.01 1.81 -0.42
N VAL A 6 1.89 2.54 -0.30
CA VAL A 6 0.73 2.36 -1.19
C VAL A 6 1.07 2.74 -2.63
N ARG A 7 1.74 3.88 -2.86
CA ARG A 7 2.18 4.29 -4.20
C ARG A 7 3.18 3.30 -4.81
N ALA A 8 4.12 2.79 -4.02
CA ALA A 8 5.09 1.79 -4.44
C ALA A 8 4.42 0.46 -4.82
N ALA A 9 3.50 -0.04 -3.99
CA ALA A 9 2.73 -1.25 -4.27
C ALA A 9 1.92 -1.11 -5.58
N ARG A 10 1.28 0.06 -5.79
CA ARG A 10 0.61 0.39 -7.05
C ARG A 10 1.55 0.36 -8.25
N ALA A 11 2.74 0.91 -8.12
CA ALA A 11 3.73 0.93 -9.20
C ALA A 11 4.17 -0.50 -9.57
N LEU A 12 4.42 -1.35 -8.58
CA LEU A 12 4.79 -2.76 -8.80
C LEU A 12 3.70 -3.53 -9.55
N LEU A 13 2.43 -3.30 -9.22
CA LEU A 13 1.29 -3.92 -9.90
C LEU A 13 0.85 -3.20 -11.19
N LYS A 14 1.48 -2.09 -11.55
CA LYS A 14 1.08 -1.20 -12.67
C LYS A 14 -0.38 -0.72 -12.55
N TRP A 15 -0.85 -0.49 -11.34
CA TRP A 15 -2.22 -0.03 -11.08
C TRP A 15 -2.36 1.48 -11.17
N SER A 16 -3.56 1.95 -11.50
CA SER A 16 -4.01 3.33 -11.29
C SER A 16 -4.71 3.49 -9.93
N ALA A 17 -4.80 4.71 -9.40
CA ALA A 17 -5.44 4.92 -8.09
C ALA A 17 -6.94 4.57 -8.17
N LYS A 18 -7.53 4.73 -9.36
CA LYS A 18 -8.89 4.26 -9.67
C LYS A 18 -9.00 2.74 -9.63
N LYS A 19 -7.99 2.01 -10.11
CA LYS A 19 -7.96 0.54 -10.02
C LYS A 19 -7.83 0.09 -8.57
N LEU A 20 -6.98 0.73 -7.77
CA LEU A 20 -6.90 0.43 -6.34
C LEU A 20 -8.25 0.67 -5.64
N ALA A 21 -8.93 1.78 -5.94
CA ALA A 21 -10.24 2.07 -5.40
C ALA A 21 -11.28 0.99 -5.74
N GLU A 22 -11.30 0.53 -7.00
CA GLU A 22 -12.17 -0.56 -7.47
C GLU A 22 -11.91 -1.88 -6.72
N VAL A 23 -10.65 -2.29 -6.58
CA VAL A 23 -10.28 -3.59 -5.98
C VAL A 23 -10.42 -3.57 -4.46
N SER A 24 -10.09 -2.44 -3.80
CA SER A 24 -10.17 -2.32 -2.34
C SER A 24 -11.57 -1.99 -1.81
N GLY A 25 -12.50 -1.57 -2.68
CA GLY A 25 -13.82 -1.05 -2.26
C GLY A 25 -13.76 0.31 -1.56
N VAL A 26 -12.57 0.93 -1.47
CA VAL A 26 -12.38 2.27 -0.90
C VAL A 26 -12.62 3.32 -1.99
N SER A 27 -13.35 4.39 -1.67
CA SER A 27 -13.65 5.44 -2.64
C SER A 27 -12.39 6.07 -3.25
N TYR A 28 -12.44 6.39 -4.55
CA TYR A 28 -11.31 7.02 -5.27
C TYR A 28 -10.79 8.31 -4.61
N PRO A 29 -11.63 9.26 -4.14
CA PRO A 29 -11.16 10.43 -3.41
C PRO A 29 -10.44 10.09 -2.11
N THR A 30 -10.86 9.02 -1.43
CA THR A 30 -10.18 8.55 -0.21
C THR A 30 -8.79 8.01 -0.55
N ILE A 31 -8.65 7.21 -1.60
CA ILE A 31 -7.34 6.75 -2.08
C ILE A 31 -6.43 7.92 -2.41
N GLN A 32 -6.92 8.92 -3.16
CA GLN A 32 -6.13 10.10 -3.50
C GLN A 32 -5.70 10.89 -2.25
N ARG A 33 -6.59 11.06 -1.27
CA ARG A 33 -6.28 11.73 0.01
C ARG A 33 -5.25 10.96 0.83
N LEU A 34 -5.30 9.64 0.80
CA LEU A 34 -4.38 8.76 1.52
C LEU A 34 -2.98 8.75 0.89
N GLU A 35 -2.90 8.83 -0.45
CA GLU A 35 -1.64 8.86 -1.19
C GLU A 35 -0.99 10.25 -1.28
N SER A 36 -1.72 11.32 -0.96
CA SER A 36 -1.24 12.71 -1.15
C SER A 36 -0.21 13.18 -0.11
N ARG A 37 -0.05 12.43 0.98
CA ARG A 37 0.91 12.77 2.05
C ARG A 37 1.84 11.60 2.27
N ASP A 38 3.08 11.97 2.55
CA ASP A 38 4.11 11.07 3.03
C ASP A 38 3.84 10.69 4.50
N GLY A 39 4.31 9.51 4.90
CA GLY A 39 4.15 8.96 6.23
C GLY A 39 2.88 8.14 6.46
N PRO A 40 2.55 7.84 7.73
CA PRO A 40 1.45 6.96 8.08
C PRO A 40 0.12 7.41 7.47
N LEU A 41 -0.63 6.43 6.94
CA LEU A 41 -1.95 6.69 6.39
C LEU A 41 -2.89 7.28 7.45
N ALA A 42 -3.54 8.39 7.10
CA ALA A 42 -4.50 9.07 7.97
C ALA A 42 -5.93 8.58 7.69
N GLY A 43 -6.49 7.77 8.60
CA GLY A 43 -7.84 7.23 8.46
C GLY A 43 -8.19 6.14 9.48
N TYR A 44 -9.32 5.48 9.24
CA TYR A 44 -9.83 4.37 10.05
C TYR A 44 -9.10 3.06 9.71
N ALA A 45 -8.93 2.19 10.72
CA ALA A 45 -8.26 0.90 10.59
C ALA A 45 -8.84 0.04 9.45
N ASP A 46 -10.17 0.02 9.30
CA ASP A 46 -10.87 -0.74 8.26
C ASP A 46 -10.43 -0.35 6.84
N THR A 47 -10.19 0.95 6.59
CA THR A 47 -9.71 1.43 5.29
C THR A 47 -8.30 0.94 5.02
N HIS A 48 -7.45 0.89 6.04
CA HIS A 48 -6.08 0.37 5.90
C HIS A 48 -6.10 -1.12 5.59
N ASP A 49 -6.95 -1.88 6.28
CA ASP A 49 -7.08 -3.32 6.08
C ASP A 49 -7.64 -3.65 4.70
N ALA A 50 -8.63 -2.90 4.21
CA ALA A 50 -9.18 -3.08 2.87
C ALA A 50 -8.13 -2.85 1.77
N ILE A 51 -7.36 -1.77 1.88
CA ILE A 51 -6.27 -1.46 0.94
C ILE A 51 -5.17 -2.52 1.00
N ARG A 52 -4.75 -2.91 2.22
CA ARG A 52 -3.73 -3.93 2.43
C ARG A 52 -4.13 -5.26 1.79
N LYS A 53 -5.33 -5.76 2.11
CA LYS A 53 -5.85 -7.04 1.57
C LYS A 53 -5.96 -7.01 0.05
N ALA A 54 -6.36 -5.88 -0.55
CA ALA A 54 -6.42 -5.72 -1.99
C ALA A 54 -5.05 -5.95 -2.66
N PHE A 55 -3.98 -5.42 -2.08
CA PHE A 55 -2.62 -5.65 -2.58
C PHE A 55 -2.09 -7.05 -2.27
N GLU A 56 -2.32 -7.55 -1.05
CA GLU A 56 -1.83 -8.87 -0.61
C GLU A 56 -2.46 -10.01 -1.42
N SER A 57 -3.75 -9.89 -1.77
CA SER A 57 -4.43 -10.81 -2.69
C SER A 57 -3.87 -10.81 -4.13
N HIS A 58 -3.05 -9.81 -4.48
CA HIS A 58 -2.40 -9.68 -5.79
C HIS A 58 -0.86 -9.84 -5.69
N GLY A 59 -0.37 -10.44 -4.60
CA GLY A 59 1.02 -10.87 -4.45
C GLY A 59 1.97 -9.83 -3.86
N ILE A 60 1.47 -8.69 -3.39
CA ILE A 60 2.29 -7.73 -2.62
C ILE A 60 2.41 -8.19 -1.17
N GLN A 61 3.63 -8.24 -0.65
CA GLN A 61 3.89 -8.45 0.77
C GLN A 61 4.26 -7.11 1.42
N PHE A 62 3.45 -6.64 2.36
CA PHE A 62 3.83 -5.49 3.20
C PHE A 62 4.61 -5.97 4.41
N MET A 63 5.91 -5.68 4.40
CA MET A 63 6.84 -6.17 5.40
C MET A 63 6.74 -5.41 6.74
N VAL A 64 6.93 -6.14 7.83
CA VAL A 64 7.17 -5.62 9.18
C VAL A 64 8.67 -5.75 9.51
N SER A 65 9.16 -4.97 10.48
CA SER A 65 10.58 -5.02 10.87
C SER A 65 11.01 -6.44 11.26
N GLY A 66 12.06 -6.95 10.61
CA GLY A 66 12.60 -8.28 10.85
C GLY A 66 12.03 -9.38 9.95
N GLU A 67 11.03 -9.10 9.12
CA GLU A 67 10.53 -10.08 8.14
C GLU A 67 11.47 -10.24 6.95
N VAL A 68 11.49 -11.46 6.40
CA VAL A 68 12.20 -11.80 5.16
C VAL A 68 11.21 -11.78 4.00
N ALA A 69 11.57 -11.09 2.91
CA ALA A 69 10.76 -11.07 1.70
C ALA A 69 10.69 -12.48 1.09
N THR A 70 9.49 -12.94 0.74
CA THR A 70 9.29 -14.26 0.11
C THR A 70 9.49 -14.24 -1.40
N GLY A 71 9.54 -13.05 -2.01
CA GLY A 71 9.71 -12.84 -3.44
C GLY A 71 10.68 -11.72 -3.75
N LEU A 72 10.88 -11.46 -5.05
CA LEU A 72 11.68 -10.33 -5.52
C LEU A 72 10.97 -9.01 -5.21
N GLY A 73 11.71 -8.03 -4.70
CA GLY A 73 11.15 -6.73 -4.33
C GLY A 73 12.23 -5.74 -3.92
N VAL A 74 11.79 -4.57 -3.45
CA VAL A 74 12.65 -3.50 -2.97
C VAL A 74 12.23 -3.16 -1.54
N ALA A 75 13.21 -3.14 -0.64
CA ALA A 75 13.03 -2.69 0.75
C ALA A 75 13.97 -1.51 1.02
N ILE A 76 13.49 -0.53 1.78
CA ILE A 76 14.34 0.55 2.27
C ILE A 76 15.19 -0.02 3.42
N GLY A 77 16.51 0.15 3.33
CA GLY A 77 17.43 -0.22 4.40
C GLY A 77 17.17 0.61 5.66
N ARG A 78 17.48 0.07 6.84
CA ARG A 78 17.44 0.86 8.08
C ARG A 78 18.44 2.02 7.90
N GLU A 79 18.01 3.26 8.18
CA GLU A 79 18.97 4.38 8.27
C GLU A 79 20.11 3.96 9.21
N VAL A 80 21.34 4.19 8.75
CA VAL A 80 22.58 3.89 9.50
C VAL A 80 22.79 4.93 10.59
#